data_AF-A0ABD2W1F6-F1
#
_entry.id   AF-A0ABD2W1F6-F1
#
_cell.length_a   1.000
_cell.length_b   1.000
_cell.length_c   1.000
_cell.angle_alpha   90.00
_cell.angle_beta   90.00
_cell.angle_gamma   90.00
#
_symmetry.space_group_name_H-M   'P 1'
#
loop_
_entity.id
_entity.type
_entity.pdbx_description
1 polymer ?
#
loop_
_entity_poly.entity_id
_entity_poly.type
_entity_poly.pdbx_seq_one_letter_code
_entity_poly.pdbx_strand_id
1 'polypeptide(L)'
;MSIPRWIGSGSAGNKLTIHVFANASRRAMAAVAYSRAEDESGKSIVRLLLAKTKLSPIRSLLPPLSRTPQMTIPRLELQAALTAARLLRSISDKLEVDIIACTA
;
A
#
# COMPACT_ATOMS: atom_id res chain seq x y z
N MET A 1 9.05 19.12 -13.78
CA MET A 1 8.50 17.76 -13.58
C MET A 1 7.11 17.92 -12.97
N SER A 2 6.05 17.45 -13.64
CA SER A 2 4.67 17.59 -13.15
C SER A 2 4.15 16.23 -12.72
N ILE A 3 3.60 16.13 -11.51
CA ILE A 3 2.94 14.91 -11.03
C ILE A 3 1.46 15.03 -11.38
N PRO A 4 0.92 14.14 -12.23
CA PRO A 4 -0.48 14.22 -12.60
C PRO A 4 -1.36 13.86 -11.40
N ARG A 5 -2.14 14.84 -10.92
CA ARG A 5 -3.00 14.72 -9.72
C ARG A 5 -4.30 13.95 -9.96
N TRP A 6 -4.69 13.79 -11.22
CA TRP A 6 -5.89 13.05 -11.58
C TRP A 6 -5.68 11.56 -11.35
N ILE A 7 -6.61 10.89 -10.68
CA ILE A 7 -6.51 9.48 -10.27
C ILE A 7 -7.31 8.51 -11.17
N GLY A 8 -7.94 9.02 -12.24
CA GLY A 8 -8.78 8.23 -13.14
C GLY A 8 -10.29 8.34 -12.88
N SER A 9 -10.74 9.31 -12.07
CA SER A 9 -12.15 9.57 -11.73
C SER A 9 -12.81 10.60 -12.65
N GLY A 10 -14.08 10.44 -13.05
CA GLY A 10 -14.87 11.52 -13.66
C GLY A 10 -15.31 11.37 -15.12
N SER A 11 -14.99 10.28 -15.82
CA SER A 11 -15.71 9.91 -17.06
C SER A 11 -16.90 9.03 -16.69
N ALA A 12 -18.07 9.32 -17.27
CA ALA A 12 -19.24 8.44 -17.15
C ALA A 12 -18.83 7.01 -17.55
N GLY A 13 -19.17 6.02 -16.72
CA GLY A 13 -18.83 4.62 -16.98
C GLY A 13 -17.47 4.12 -16.47
N ASN A 14 -16.57 4.97 -15.97
CA ASN A 14 -15.28 4.49 -15.43
C ASN A 14 -15.43 3.78 -14.08
N LYS A 15 -15.09 2.49 -14.04
CA LYS A 15 -14.97 1.74 -12.79
C LYS A 15 -13.62 2.06 -12.13
N LEU A 16 -13.64 2.91 -11.10
CA LEU A 16 -12.48 3.20 -10.27
C LEU A 16 -12.38 2.18 -9.14
N THR A 17 -11.25 1.47 -9.05
CA THR A 17 -10.94 0.59 -7.93
C THR A 17 -9.64 1.02 -7.25
N ILE A 18 -9.57 0.83 -5.94
CA ILE A 18 -8.38 1.10 -5.14
C ILE A 18 -7.82 -0.22 -4.66
N HIS A 19 -6.52 -0.41 -4.88
CA HIS A 19 -5.80 -1.60 -4.48
C HIS A 19 -4.67 -1.22 -3.55
N VAL A 20 -4.44 -2.03 -2.52
CA VAL A 20 -3.32 -1.85 -1.61
C VAL A 20 -2.54 -3.15 -1.52
N PHE A 21 -1.23 -3.03 -1.63
CA PHE A 21 -0.29 -4.14 -1.52
C PHE A 21 0.64 -3.90 -0.33
N ALA A 22 1.02 -4.96 0.37
CA ALA A 22 1.98 -4.93 1.46
C ALA A 22 3.11 -5.92 1.21
N ASN A 23 4.33 -5.56 1.60
CA ASN A 23 5.46 -6.46 1.60
C ASN A 23 6.30 -6.26 2.86
N ALA A 24 6.93 -7.32 3.33
CA ALA A 24 7.79 -7.30 4.50
C ALA A 24 9.02 -8.17 4.31
N SER A 25 10.14 -7.70 4.85
CA SER A 25 11.39 -8.42 4.95
C SER A 25 12.06 -8.07 6.27
N ARG A 26 13.12 -8.78 6.64
CA ARG A 26 13.93 -8.42 7.82
C ARG A 26 14.52 -7.01 7.74
N ARG A 27 14.65 -6.45 6.54
CA ARG A 27 15.25 -5.12 6.30
C ARG A 27 14.25 -3.98 6.31
N ALA A 28 13.04 -4.22 5.86
CA ALA A 28 12.01 -3.20 5.76
C ALA A 28 10.64 -3.84 5.57
N MET A 29 9.62 -3.07 5.94
CA MET A 29 8.25 -3.32 5.52
C MET A 29 7.70 -2.12 4.75
N ALA A 30 6.79 -2.39 3.83
CA ALA A 30 6.21 -1.40 2.95
C ALA A 30 4.73 -1.72 2.67
N ALA A 31 3.95 -0.68 2.44
CA ALA A 31 2.61 -0.77 1.89
C ALA A 31 2.41 0.33 0.85
N VAL A 32 1.75 -0.01 -0.26
CA VAL A 32 1.53 0.89 -1.41
C VAL A 32 0.08 0.76 -1.85
N ALA A 33 -0.57 1.90 -2.05
CA ALA A 33 -1.91 2.01 -2.59
C ALA A 33 -1.88 2.63 -3.99
N TYR A 34 -2.67 2.08 -4.91
CA TYR A 34 -2.83 2.58 -6.26
C TYR A 34 -4.28 2.53 -6.71
N SER A 35 -4.68 3.47 -7.57
CA SER A 35 -5.94 3.39 -8.28
C SER A 35 -5.77 2.62 -9.58
N ARG A 36 -6.81 1.88 -9.95
CA ARG A 36 -7.02 1.35 -11.29
C ARG A 36 -8.35 1.88 -11.79
N ALA A 37 -8.33 2.61 -12.88
CA ALA A 37 -9.53 3.00 -13.61
C ALA A 37 -9.53 2.27 -14.95
N GLU A 38 -10.71 1.93 -15.44
CA GLU A 38 -10.91 1.35 -16.76
C GLU A 38 -11.77 2.30 -17.57
N ASP A 39 -11.30 2.69 -18.76
CA ASP A 39 -12.09 3.52 -19.68
C ASP A 39 -13.12 2.70 -20.46
N GLU A 40 -14.02 3.39 -21.17
CA GLU A 40 -15.05 2.77 -22.01
C GLU A 40 -14.46 1.89 -23.13
N SER A 41 -13.18 2.06 -23.46
CA SER A 41 -12.44 1.25 -24.44
C SER A 41 -11.75 0.04 -23.80
N GLY A 42 -11.95 -0.21 -22.50
CA GLY A 42 -11.32 -1.31 -21.75
C GLY A 42 -9.85 -1.06 -21.40
N LYS A 43 -9.32 0.14 -21.64
CA LYS A 43 -7.93 0.48 -21.31
C LYS A 43 -7.83 0.81 -19.83
N SER A 44 -6.96 0.07 -19.15
CA SER A 44 -6.67 0.33 -17.74
C SER A 44 -5.64 1.45 -17.55
N ILE A 45 -5.94 2.38 -16.67
CA ILE A 45 -5.03 3.42 -16.19
C ILE A 45 -4.74 3.15 -14.72
N VAL A 46 -3.47 2.96 -14.39
CA VAL A 46 -3.01 2.70 -13.02
C VAL A 46 -2.20 3.87 -12.51
N ARG A 47 -2.48 4.33 -11.29
CA ARG A 47 -1.79 5.47 -10.67
C ARG A 47 -1.49 5.20 -9.21
N LEU A 48 -0.24 5.46 -8.80
CA LEU A 48 0.15 5.41 -7.40
C LEU A 48 -0.53 6.55 -6.63
N LEU A 49 -1.13 6.22 -5.48
CA LEU A 49 -1.82 7.18 -4.62
C LEU A 49 -0.97 7.52 -3.41
N LEU A 50 -0.54 6.50 -2.68
CA LEU A 50 0.18 6.65 -1.43
C LEU A 50 1.08 5.43 -1.18
N ALA A 51 2.25 5.66 -0.60
CA ALA A 51 3.15 4.61 -0.18
C ALA A 51 3.68 4.93 1.22
N LYS A 52 3.87 3.88 2.03
CA LYS A 52 4.48 3.98 3.35
C LYS A 52 5.50 2.87 3.51
N THR A 53 6.73 3.25 3.84
CA THR A 53 7.83 2.32 4.10
C THR A 53 8.35 2.52 5.51
N LYS A 54 8.83 1.45 6.14
CA LYS A 54 9.52 1.50 7.42
C LYS A 54 10.74 0.60 7.35
N LEU A 55 11.92 1.18 7.53
CA LEU A 55 13.17 0.44 7.63
C LEU A 55 13.29 -0.20 9.00
N SER A 56 13.84 -1.41 9.04
CA SER A 56 14.19 -2.08 10.28
C SER A 56 15.43 -1.40 10.91
N PRO A 57 15.54 -1.34 12.24
CA PRO A 57 16.74 -0.81 12.90
C PRO A 57 18.00 -1.56 12.46
N ILE A 58 19.12 -0.85 12.29
CA ILE A 58 20.41 -1.47 11.87
C ILE A 58 20.79 -2.65 12.78
N ARG A 59 20.48 -2.57 14.08
CA ARG A 59 20.75 -3.63 15.06
C ARG A 59 20.03 -4.95 14.75
N SER A 60 18.90 -4.91 14.02
CA SER A 60 18.21 -6.13 13.57
C SER A 60 18.81 -6.75 12.31
N LEU A 61 19.84 -6.13 11.71
CA LEU A 61 20.57 -6.63 10.54
C LEU A 61 21.93 -7.22 10.89
N LEU A 62 22.44 -6.90 12.07
CA LEU A 62 23.70 -7.44 12.58
C LEU A 62 23.50 -8.85 13.14
N PRO A 63 24.54 -9.70 13.12
CA PRO A 63 24.57 -10.93 13.92
C PRO A 63 24.23 -10.60 15.38
N PRO A 64 23.61 -11.52 16.14
CA PRO A 64 23.20 -11.25 17.51
C PRO A 64 24.42 -11.02 18.42
N LEU A 65 24.86 -9.77 18.49
CA LEU A 65 25.91 -9.28 19.41
C LEU A 65 25.36 -9.07 20.83
N SER A 66 24.04 -9.10 20.98
CA SER A 66 23.27 -8.97 22.22
C SER A 66 21.88 -9.59 22.02
N ARG A 67 21.23 -10.07 23.09
CA ARG A 67 19.87 -10.68 23.10
C ARG A 67 18.76 -9.65 22.78
N THR A 68 18.93 -8.83 21.77
CA THR A 68 17.86 -7.98 21.25
C THR A 68 16.90 -8.87 20.44
N PRO A 69 15.63 -9.02 20.84
CA PRO A 69 14.70 -9.86 20.10
C PRO A 69 14.47 -9.25 18.70
N GLN A 70 14.87 -9.98 17.65
CA GLN A 70 14.48 -9.64 16.28
C GLN A 70 12.98 -9.92 16.09
N MET A 71 12.30 -9.03 15.38
CA MET A 71 10.95 -9.37 14.89
C MET A 71 11.03 -10.52 13.91
N THR A 72 10.14 -11.49 14.07
CA THR A 72 9.97 -12.59 13.11
C THR A 72 9.36 -12.08 11.81
N ILE A 73 9.61 -12.79 10.71
CA ILE A 73 9.04 -12.46 9.39
C ILE A 73 7.50 -12.39 9.46
N PRO A 74 6.78 -13.36 10.06
CA PRO A 74 5.32 -13.27 10.19
C PRO A 74 4.84 -12.01 10.93
N ARG A 75 5.57 -11.56 11.96
CA ARG A 75 5.21 -10.32 12.68
C ARG A 75 5.44 -9.07 11.82
N LEU A 76 6.47 -9.09 10.98
CA LEU A 76 6.74 -8.01 10.02
C LEU A 76 5.68 -7.98 8.92
N GLU A 77 5.28 -9.13 8.38
CA GLU A 77 4.19 -9.28 7.40
C GLU A 77 2.86 -8.74 7.97
N LEU A 78 2.51 -9.12 9.20
CA LEU A 78 1.31 -8.61 9.87
C LEU A 78 1.35 -7.09 10.06
N GLN A 79 2.51 -6.52 10.42
CA GLN A 79 2.64 -5.07 10.54
C GLN A 79 2.56 -4.35 9.19
N ALA A 80 3.08 -4.95 8.12
CA ALA A 80 2.94 -4.43 6.76
C ALA A 80 1.47 -4.45 6.31
N ALA A 81 0.76 -5.56 6.56
CA ALA A 81 -0.67 -5.70 6.28
C ALA A 81 -1.51 -4.69 7.08
N LEU A 82 -1.21 -4.50 8.37
CA LEU A 82 -1.86 -3.46 9.18
C LEU A 82 -1.60 -2.05 8.62
N THR A 83 -0.39 -1.80 8.12
CA THR A 83 -0.05 -0.53 7.48
C THR A 83 -0.86 -0.36 6.19
N ALA A 84 -0.98 -1.39 5.36
CA ALA A 84 -1.84 -1.38 4.17
C ALA A 84 -3.31 -1.12 4.50
N ALA A 85 -3.88 -1.81 5.49
CA ALA A 85 -5.26 -1.58 5.92
C ALA A 85 -5.50 -0.14 6.38
N ARG A 86 -4.55 0.46 7.12
CA ARG A 86 -4.60 1.86 7.52
C ARG A 86 -4.49 2.83 6.35
N LEU A 87 -3.65 2.52 5.35
CA LEU A 87 -3.58 3.31 4.12
C LEU A 87 -4.91 3.27 3.38
N LEU A 88 -5.49 2.08 3.20
CA LEU A 88 -6.77 1.91 2.53
C LEU A 88 -7.89 2.70 3.22
N ARG A 89 -8.00 2.58 4.55
CA ARG A 89 -8.95 3.37 5.35
C ARG A 89 -8.75 4.87 5.15
N SER A 90 -7.51 5.35 5.28
CA SER A 90 -7.22 6.78 5.10
C SER A 90 -7.53 7.29 3.69
N ILE A 91 -7.40 6.44 2.67
CA ILE A 91 -7.72 6.81 1.29
C ILE A 91 -9.23 6.79 1.07
N SER A 92 -9.93 5.76 1.56
CA SER A 92 -11.38 5.66 1.54
C SER A 92 -12.03 6.88 2.18
N ASP A 93 -11.57 7.27 3.37
CA ASP A 93 -12.10 8.42 4.12
C ASP A 93 -11.83 9.75 3.39
N LYS A 94 -10.68 9.90 2.70
CA LYS A 94 -10.28 11.17 2.06
C LYS A 94 -10.79 11.34 0.64
N LEU A 95 -11.02 10.23 -0.07
CA LEU A 95 -11.49 10.24 -1.46
C LEU A 95 -12.98 9.89 -1.56
N GLU A 96 -13.63 9.60 -0.44
CA GLU A 96 -15.04 9.19 -0.38
C GLU A 96 -15.33 7.99 -1.30
N VAL A 97 -14.45 6.99 -1.24
CA VAL A 97 -14.55 5.75 -2.02
C VAL A 97 -14.77 4.57 -1.09
N ASP A 98 -15.77 3.75 -1.39
CA ASP A 98 -16.07 2.57 -0.60
C ASP A 98 -15.01 1.48 -0.71
N ILE A 99 -14.79 0.77 0.39
CA ILE A 99 -13.95 -0.43 0.42
C ILE A 99 -14.80 -1.60 -0.08
N ILE A 100 -14.64 -1.94 -1.36
CA ILE A 100 -15.49 -2.94 -2.03
C ILE A 100 -15.05 -4.38 -1.70
N ALA A 101 -13.75 -4.63 -1.60
CA ALA A 101 -13.21 -5.95 -1.26
C ALA A 101 -11.78 -5.85 -0.68
N CYS A 102 -11.44 -6.77 0.23
CA CYS A 102 -10.06 -6.97 0.71
C CYS A 102 -9.68 -8.44 0.50
N THR A 103 -8.75 -8.68 -0.41
CA THR A 103 -8.17 -10.02 -0.65
C THR A 103 -6.78 -10.08 -0.03
N ALA A 104 -6.51 -11.13 0.75
CA ALA A 104 -5.22 -11.38 1.40
C ALA A 104 -4.37 -12.34 0.55
#